data_AF-A0A4R6EEA1-F1
#
_entry.id   AF-A0A4R6EEA1-F1
#
_cell.length_a   1.000
_cell.length_b   1.000
_cell.length_c   1.000
_cell.angle_alpha   90.00
_cell.angle_beta   90.00
_cell.angle_gamma   90.00
#
_symmetry.space_group_name_H-M   'P 1'
#
loop_
_entity.id
_entity.type
_entity.pdbx_description
1 polymer ?
#
loop_
_entity_poly.entity_id
_entity_poly.type
_entity_poly.pdbx_seq_one_letter_code
_entity_poly.pdbx_strand_id
1 'polypeptide(L)'
;MKKIILSLLLPFISHCPFSHAAASSILCNNNAIEDARKLLSFYRANDDRIQISGKIKPLAKIKNPANKTQSFDVLEVWGYLYKGQYRMRLIYSTESGCLLMGEEILEYADL
;
A
#
# COMPACT_ATOMS: atom_id res chain seq x y z
N MET A 1 -12.08 -6.36 -67.79
CA MET A 1 -11.92 -7.44 -66.78
C MET A 1 -11.36 -6.82 -65.49
N LYS A 2 -11.85 -7.31 -64.33
CA LYS A 2 -11.90 -6.67 -63.00
C LYS A 2 -10.59 -6.06 -62.46
N LYS A 3 -10.65 -4.81 -61.98
CA LYS A 3 -9.70 -4.23 -61.02
C LYS A 3 -10.04 -4.75 -59.62
N ILE A 4 -9.13 -5.49 -58.99
CA ILE A 4 -9.28 -5.95 -57.60
C ILE A 4 -8.57 -4.93 -56.72
N ILE A 5 -9.34 -4.09 -56.04
CA ILE A 5 -8.86 -3.16 -55.01
C ILE A 5 -8.85 -3.95 -53.71
N LEU A 6 -7.66 -4.38 -53.27
CA LEU A 6 -7.46 -5.05 -52.00
C LEU A 6 -7.46 -4.00 -50.88
N SER A 7 -8.61 -3.79 -50.25
CA SER A 7 -8.78 -2.85 -49.14
C SER A 7 -8.10 -3.42 -47.88
N LEU A 8 -7.01 -2.79 -47.46
CA LEU A 8 -6.23 -3.16 -46.28
C LEU A 8 -6.90 -2.56 -45.02
N LEU A 9 -7.80 -3.32 -44.38
CA LEU A 9 -8.39 -2.97 -43.09
C LEU A 9 -7.39 -3.27 -41.97
N LEU A 10 -6.64 -2.25 -41.52
CA LEU A 10 -5.87 -2.33 -40.26
C LEU A 10 -6.83 -2.22 -39.07
N PRO A 11 -6.88 -3.20 -38.15
CA PRO A 11 -7.60 -3.04 -36.90
C PRO A 11 -6.82 -2.08 -36.00
N PHE A 12 -7.42 -0.94 -35.63
CA PHE A 12 -6.93 -0.08 -34.56
C PHE A 12 -7.01 -0.83 -33.23
N ILE A 13 -5.90 -1.43 -32.81
CA ILE A 13 -5.77 -1.98 -31.46
C ILE A 13 -5.61 -0.80 -30.50
N SER A 14 -6.74 -0.29 -30.00
CA SER A 14 -6.80 0.64 -28.86
C SER A 14 -6.13 0.00 -27.65
N HIS A 15 -4.83 0.26 -27.49
CA HIS A 15 -4.12 -0.04 -26.25
C HIS A 15 -4.56 1.00 -25.24
N CYS A 16 -5.36 0.57 -24.25
CA CYS A 16 -5.61 1.37 -23.06
C CYS A 16 -4.39 1.18 -22.14
N PRO A 17 -3.50 2.17 -21.95
CA PRO A 17 -2.45 2.07 -20.95
C PRO A 17 -3.08 1.95 -19.56
N PHE A 18 -3.07 0.73 -19.01
CA PHE A 18 -3.31 0.50 -17.60
C PHE A 18 -2.15 1.15 -16.83
N SER A 19 -2.39 2.34 -16.28
CA SER A 19 -1.42 3.00 -15.42
C SER A 19 -1.30 2.21 -14.11
N HIS A 20 -0.30 1.34 -14.01
CA HIS A 20 -0.01 0.63 -12.77
C HIS A 20 0.57 1.62 -11.76
N ALA A 21 -0.08 1.76 -10.61
CA ALA A 21 0.44 2.60 -9.54
C ALA A 21 1.81 2.06 -9.09
N ALA A 22 2.79 2.95 -8.90
CA ALA A 22 4.11 2.54 -8.47
C ALA A 22 4.04 1.85 -7.10
N ALA A 23 4.66 0.68 -7.00
CA ALA A 23 4.77 -0.05 -5.75
C ALA A 23 5.65 0.72 -4.75
N SER A 24 5.32 0.60 -3.47
CA SER A 24 6.09 1.20 -2.39
C SER A 24 7.44 0.51 -2.18
N SER A 25 8.42 1.28 -1.73
CA SER A 25 9.70 0.71 -1.32
C SER A 25 9.57 0.02 0.04
N ILE A 26 10.49 -0.89 0.36
CA ILE A 26 10.59 -1.54 1.68
C ILE A 26 11.58 -0.83 2.61
N LEU A 27 12.00 0.40 2.29
CA LEU A 27 13.03 1.14 3.04
C LEU A 27 12.67 1.33 4.51
N CYS A 28 11.40 1.60 4.81
CA CYS A 28 10.90 1.87 6.16
C CYS A 28 10.41 0.62 6.90
N ASN A 29 10.91 -0.58 6.56
CA ASN A 29 10.46 -1.85 7.14
C ASN A 29 10.55 -1.87 8.68
N ASN A 30 11.71 -1.50 9.24
CA ASN A 30 11.89 -1.51 10.70
C ASN A 30 10.97 -0.49 11.39
N ASN A 31 10.84 0.71 10.82
CA ASN A 31 9.90 1.72 11.30
C ASN A 31 8.45 1.19 11.26
N ALA A 32 8.07 0.48 10.20
CA ALA A 32 6.73 -0.09 10.06
C ALA A 32 6.42 -1.11 11.17
N ILE A 33 7.39 -1.93 11.56
CA ILE A 33 7.21 -2.88 12.67
C ILE A 33 7.05 -2.13 14.01
N GLU A 34 7.87 -1.12 14.25
CA GLU A 34 7.84 -0.32 15.48
C GLU A 34 6.54 0.49 15.60
N ASP A 35 6.15 1.19 14.54
CA ASP A 35 4.96 2.03 14.53
C ASP A 35 3.69 1.17 14.55
N ALA A 36 3.66 0.01 13.88
CA ALA A 36 2.55 -0.95 14.01
C ALA A 36 2.37 -1.41 15.47
N ARG A 37 3.47 -1.62 16.21
CA ARG A 37 3.40 -1.96 17.64
C ARG A 37 2.79 -0.82 18.43
N LYS A 38 3.27 0.41 18.24
CA LYS A 38 2.74 1.62 18.92
C LYS A 38 1.25 1.80 18.62
N LEU A 39 0.85 1.65 17.35
CA LEU A 39 -0.53 1.80 16.90
C LEU A 39 -1.46 0.77 17.54
N LEU A 40 -1.08 -0.52 17.52
CA LEU A 40 -1.92 -1.56 18.12
C LEU A 40 -1.96 -1.43 19.65
N SER A 41 -0.86 -1.02 20.29
CA SER A 41 -0.83 -0.70 21.72
C SER A 41 -1.78 0.44 22.07
N PHE A 42 -1.78 1.51 21.27
CA PHE A 42 -2.74 2.61 21.42
C PHE A 42 -4.19 2.14 21.22
N TYR A 43 -4.46 1.33 20.19
CA TYR A 43 -5.81 0.87 19.83
C TYR A 43 -6.43 -0.09 20.86
N ARG A 44 -5.61 -0.88 21.58
CA ARG A 44 -6.06 -1.92 22.54
C ARG A 44 -5.49 -1.77 23.96
N ALA A 45 -5.21 -0.54 24.40
CA ALA A 45 -4.87 -0.21 25.78
C ALA A 45 -3.56 -0.85 26.34
N ASN A 46 -2.47 -0.79 25.58
CA ASN A 46 -1.11 -1.14 26.01
C ASN A 46 -0.97 -2.57 26.59
N ASP A 47 -1.59 -3.55 25.94
CA ASP A 47 -1.43 -4.96 26.28
C ASP A 47 -0.05 -5.47 25.85
N ASP A 48 0.67 -6.13 26.76
CA ASP A 48 2.03 -6.63 26.54
C ASP A 48 2.09 -7.88 25.65
N ARG A 49 0.93 -8.49 25.36
CA ARG A 49 0.80 -9.68 24.48
C ARG A 49 0.70 -9.33 23.00
N ILE A 50 0.83 -8.05 22.64
CA ILE A 50 0.82 -7.59 21.25
C ILE A 50 1.98 -8.22 20.47
N GLN A 51 1.65 -8.81 19.33
CA GLN A 51 2.62 -9.37 18.40
C GLN A 51 2.47 -8.69 17.04
N ILE A 52 3.59 -8.27 16.47
CA ILE A 52 3.64 -7.71 15.12
C ILE A 52 4.32 -8.72 14.20
N SER A 53 3.68 -9.02 13.07
CA SER A 53 4.31 -9.83 12.03
C SER A 53 5.51 -9.10 11.46
N GLY A 54 6.65 -9.78 11.38
CA GLY A 54 7.83 -9.25 10.68
C GLY A 54 7.68 -9.22 9.15
N LYS A 55 6.60 -9.78 8.60
CA LYS A 55 6.35 -9.77 7.16
C LYS A 55 5.63 -8.48 6.75
N ILE A 56 6.37 -7.57 6.14
CA ILE A 56 5.83 -6.35 5.56
C ILE A 56 5.47 -6.57 4.10
N LYS A 57 4.31 -6.05 3.70
CA LYS A 57 3.86 -6.03 2.31
C LYS A 57 3.83 -4.58 1.79
N PRO A 58 4.69 -4.21 0.82
CA PRO A 58 4.56 -2.91 0.16
C PRO A 58 3.27 -2.88 -0.68
N LEU A 59 2.52 -1.78 -0.56
CA LEU A 59 1.33 -1.53 -1.36
C LEU A 59 1.60 -0.48 -2.44
N ALA A 60 0.57 -0.01 -3.14
CA ALA A 60 0.70 1.11 -4.05
C ALA A 60 0.99 2.40 -3.28
N LYS A 61 1.89 3.23 -3.81
CA LYS A 61 2.13 4.58 -3.29
C LYS A 61 0.86 5.41 -3.36
N ILE A 62 0.67 6.30 -2.37
CA ILE A 62 -0.41 7.29 -2.38
C ILE A 62 0.13 8.68 -2.70
N LYS A 63 -0.66 9.52 -3.35
CA LYS A 63 -0.25 10.89 -3.64
C LYS A 63 -0.37 11.76 -2.39
N ASN A 64 0.59 12.66 -2.20
CA ASN A 64 0.48 13.66 -1.16
C ASN A 64 -0.63 14.65 -1.55
N PRO A 65 -1.72 14.78 -0.75
CA PRO A 65 -2.82 15.69 -1.08
C PRO A 65 -2.39 17.16 -1.10
N ALA A 66 -1.35 17.53 -0.34
CA ALA A 66 -0.80 18.89 -0.32
C ALA A 66 0.18 19.15 -1.47
N ASN A 67 0.78 18.11 -2.06
CA ASN A 67 1.77 18.26 -3.13
C ASN A 67 1.72 17.10 -4.14
N LYS A 68 1.15 17.36 -5.32
CA LYS A 68 0.90 16.33 -6.36
C LYS A 68 2.18 15.71 -6.94
N THR A 69 3.32 16.39 -6.84
CA THR A 69 4.60 15.86 -7.31
C THR A 69 5.18 14.82 -6.36
N GLN A 70 4.75 14.83 -5.09
CA GLN A 70 5.18 13.89 -4.07
C GLN A 70 4.25 12.68 -3.95
N SER A 71 4.80 11.60 -3.41
CA SER A 71 4.06 10.40 -3.06
C SER A 71 4.61 9.79 -1.78
N PHE A 72 3.74 9.13 -1.03
CA PHE A 72 4.10 8.40 0.16
C PHE A 72 4.15 6.90 -0.11
N ASP A 73 5.06 6.22 0.56
CA ASP A 73 5.08 4.77 0.61
C ASP A 73 4.00 4.27 1.57
N VAL A 74 3.39 3.14 1.25
CA VAL A 74 2.39 2.48 2.06
C VAL A 74 2.85 1.06 2.35
N LEU A 75 3.04 0.76 3.62
CA LEU A 75 3.48 -0.54 4.11
C LEU A 75 2.34 -1.19 4.89
N GLU A 76 1.93 -2.38 4.47
CA GLU A 76 0.96 -3.20 5.18
C GLU A 76 1.66 -4.15 6.16
N VAL A 77 1.15 -4.18 7.38
CA VAL A 77 1.66 -4.98 8.50
C VAL A 77 0.49 -5.67 9.17
N TRP A 78 0.72 -6.89 9.65
CA TRP A 78 -0.27 -7.61 10.46
C TRP A 78 0.13 -7.60 11.93
N GLY A 79 -0.82 -7.30 12.80
CA GLY A 79 -0.69 -7.37 14.25
C GLY A 79 -1.71 -8.32 14.85
N TYR A 80 -1.39 -8.86 16.02
CA TYR A 80 -2.19 -9.84 16.72
C TYR A 80 -2.27 -9.49 18.19
N LEU A 81 -3.48 -9.61 18.76
CA LEU A 81 -3.70 -9.53 20.20
C LEU A 81 -4.75 -10.56 20.59
N TYR A 82 -4.32 -11.57 21.34
CA TYR A 82 -5.13 -12.72 21.71
C TYR A 82 -5.79 -13.39 20.48
N LYS A 83 -7.11 -13.24 20.29
CA LYS A 83 -7.85 -13.76 19.12
C LYS A 83 -8.06 -12.71 18.03
N GLY A 84 -7.78 -11.44 18.31
CA GLY A 84 -7.90 -10.35 17.35
C GLY A 84 -6.72 -10.34 16.38
N GLN A 85 -7.03 -10.18 15.10
CA GLN A 85 -6.05 -9.99 14.04
C GLN A 85 -6.30 -8.62 13.40
N TYR A 86 -5.23 -7.86 13.16
CA TYR A 86 -5.33 -6.48 12.71
C TYR A 86 -4.46 -6.27 11.50
N ARG A 87 -5.06 -5.81 10.42
CA ARG A 87 -4.35 -5.35 9.23
C ARG A 87 -4.12 -3.85 9.40
N MET A 88 -2.86 -3.44 9.40
CA MET A 88 -2.47 -2.05 9.50
C MET A 88 -1.81 -1.59 8.21
N ARG A 89 -2.08 -0.35 7.80
CA ARG A 89 -1.33 0.31 6.72
C ARG A 89 -0.68 1.57 7.28
N LEU A 90 0.63 1.66 7.10
CA LEU A 90 1.45 2.77 7.57
C LEU A 90 1.96 3.54 6.36
N ILE A 91 1.78 4.86 6.39
CA ILE A 91 2.04 5.76 5.27
C ILE A 91 3.29 6.58 5.61
N TYR A 92 4.33 6.48 4.79
CA TYR A 92 5.63 7.08 5.04
C TYR A 92 6.06 8.08 3.96
N SER A 93 6.64 9.20 4.40
CA SER A 93 7.54 9.99 3.57
C SER A 93 8.95 9.39 3.64
N THR A 94 9.36 8.68 2.58
CA THR A 94 10.73 8.15 2.47
C THR A 94 11.76 9.24 2.20
N GLU A 95 11.38 10.29 1.47
CA GLU A 95 12.24 11.45 1.19
C GLU A 95 12.64 12.20 2.48
N SER A 96 11.82 12.10 3.52
CA SER A 96 12.04 12.71 4.83
C SER A 96 12.52 11.72 5.89
N GLY A 97 13.14 10.60 5.49
CA GLY A 97 13.73 9.64 6.43
C GLY A 97 12.71 8.78 7.18
N CYS A 98 11.71 8.24 6.47
CA CYS A 98 10.65 7.41 7.05
C CYS A 98 9.77 8.15 8.06
N LEU A 99 9.45 9.41 7.77
CA LEU A 99 8.47 10.17 8.55
C LEU A 99 7.08 9.56 8.38
N LEU A 100 6.45 9.16 9.49
CA LEU A 100 5.09 8.62 9.50
C LEU A 100 4.08 9.74 9.25
N MET A 101 3.31 9.61 8.16
CA MET A 101 2.33 10.60 7.70
C MET A 101 0.89 10.19 7.96
N GLY A 102 0.64 8.90 8.18
CA GLY A 102 -0.71 8.39 8.41
C GLY A 102 -0.73 6.90 8.71
N GLU A 103 -1.84 6.48 9.31
CA GLU A 103 -2.02 5.14 9.87
C GLU A 103 -3.48 4.70 9.64
N GLU A 104 -3.67 3.46 9.18
CA GLU A 104 -4.96 2.76 9.11
C GLU A 104 -4.82 1.50 9.97
N ILE A 105 -5.84 1.19 10.76
CA ILE A 105 -5.98 -0.09 11.45
C ILE A 105 -7.36 -0.68 11.19
N LEU A 106 -7.40 -1.95 10.80
CA LEU A 106 -8.63 -2.68 10.54
C LEU A 106 -8.56 -4.03 11.23
N GLU A 107 -9.53 -4.31 12.10
CA GLU A 107 -9.73 -5.65 12.66
C GLU A 107 -10.25 -6.59 11.57
N TYR A 108 -9.65 -7.78 11.48
CA TYR A 108 -10.07 -8.83 10.57
C TYR A 108 -11.15 -9.68 11.24
N ALA A 109 -12.37 -9.59 10.70
CA ALA A 109 -13.54 -10.31 11.17
C ALA A 109 -14.40 -10.79 9.99
N ASP A 110 -15.11 -11.89 10.20
CA ASP A 110 -16.13 -12.45 9.30
C ASP A 110 -17.47 -12.41 10.04
N LEU A 111 -18.48 -11.74 9.48
CA LEU A 111 -19.73 -11.36 10.15
C LEU A 111 -20.96 -11.95 9.46
#